data_AF-A0AAD7NZV6-F1
#
_entry.id   AF-A0AAD7NZV6-F1
#
_cell.length_a   1.000
_cell.length_b   1.000
_cell.length_c   1.000
_cell.angle_alpha   90.00
_cell.angle_beta   90.00
_cell.angle_gamma   90.00
#
_symmetry.space_group_name_H-M   'P 1'
#
loop_
_entity.id
_entity.type
_entity.pdbx_description
1 polymer ?
#
loop_
_entity_poly.entity_id
_entity_poly.type
_entity_poly.pdbx_seq_one_letter_code
_entity_poly.pdbx_strand_id
1 'polypeptide(L)'
;MAFSKLKIWLVAATSFTVTFAANNSFNLTPFTIDLSSEIPRLNVLMNNTCLPATALYSGVGPDKGIELNLIAELRNEWPEIFDWETQQAELNQFAQFTSVIEGQTVHFVHEKSKEADAITGCQNVTEQRGTAFDTISNAYFMEQTTKPNDIGFALYDSPVGQLAWIGGKMKLWSDPRAGTPPSVLNNTVILTSVSLYYLTGSFLSSMWIYASNPNGFHTVYLKVPMLFGQYEYNIGLWLQDYVTQVGNLVSYRVHNFGGNFAGLDNPPALFDDIREMGLYFKV
;
A
#
# COMPACT_ATOMS: atom_id res chain seq x y z
N MET A 1 23.48 0.74 48.04
CA MET A 1 23.06 -0.02 46.84
C MET A 1 22.49 0.98 45.85
N ALA A 2 23.32 1.40 44.90
CA ALA A 2 23.00 2.43 43.93
C ALA A 2 22.36 1.80 42.69
N PHE A 3 21.16 2.25 42.35
CA PHE A 3 20.50 1.90 41.09
C PHE A 3 21.28 2.53 39.94
N SER A 4 21.80 1.68 39.05
CA SER A 4 22.50 2.06 37.84
C SER A 4 21.55 2.79 36.89
N LYS A 5 21.89 4.05 36.61
CA LYS A 5 21.19 4.98 35.74
C LYS A 5 21.03 4.44 34.32
N LEU A 6 19.79 4.36 33.86
CA LEU A 6 19.41 4.28 32.45
C LEU A 6 19.91 5.57 31.77
N LYS A 7 20.87 5.46 30.85
CA LYS A 7 21.34 6.58 30.04
C LYS A 7 20.36 6.82 28.90
N ILE A 8 19.56 7.88 29.04
CA ILE A 8 18.82 8.50 27.95
C ILE A 8 19.86 9.11 27.00
N TRP A 9 19.96 8.60 25.78
CA TRP A 9 20.68 9.29 24.71
C TRP A 9 19.69 10.22 24.01
N LEU A 10 19.81 11.51 24.31
CA LEU A 10 19.26 12.60 23.52
C LEU A 10 20.12 12.68 22.24
N VAL A 11 19.62 12.21 21.10
CA VAL A 11 20.31 12.41 19.81
C VAL A 11 19.95 13.80 19.31
N ALA A 12 20.83 14.76 19.58
CA ALA A 12 20.84 16.05 18.89
C ALA A 12 21.07 15.83 17.40
N ALA A 13 20.44 16.64 16.55
CA ALA A 13 20.57 16.61 15.10
C ALA A 13 22.04 16.85 14.68
N THR A 14 22.82 15.78 14.59
CA THR A 14 24.08 15.76 13.85
C THR A 14 23.77 15.36 12.43
N SER A 15 24.15 16.20 11.47
CA SER A 15 24.16 15.87 10.05
C SER A 15 25.06 14.64 9.85
N PHE A 16 24.48 13.46 9.70
CA PHE A 16 25.22 12.27 9.31
C PHE A 16 25.48 12.36 7.81
N THR A 17 26.74 12.56 7.44
CA THR A 17 27.19 12.22 6.09
C THR A 17 27.37 10.70 6.06
N VAL A 18 26.40 9.99 5.51
CA VAL A 18 26.57 8.57 5.18
C VAL A 18 27.45 8.52 3.93
N THR A 19 28.76 8.32 4.12
CA THR A 19 29.63 7.87 3.04
C THR A 19 29.27 6.44 2.70
N PHE A 20 28.50 6.25 1.62
CA PHE A 20 28.36 4.93 1.02
C PHE A 20 29.74 4.54 0.46
N ALA A 21 30.32 3.46 1.00
CA ALA A 21 31.44 2.82 0.35
C ALA A 21 30.98 2.40 -1.06
N ALA A 22 31.67 2.88 -2.09
CA ALA A 22 31.33 2.70 -3.51
C ALA A 22 31.42 1.24 -4.00
N ASN A 23 31.40 0.24 -3.12
CA ASN A 23 31.74 -1.14 -3.45
C ASN A 23 31.02 -2.20 -2.60
N ASN A 24 29.81 -1.92 -2.11
CA ASN A 24 28.94 -3.00 -1.63
C ASN A 24 27.98 -3.36 -2.75
N SER A 25 28.27 -4.44 -3.47
CA SER A 25 27.23 -5.16 -4.19
C SER A 25 26.13 -5.46 -3.18
N PHE A 26 24.91 -4.98 -3.40
CA PHE A 26 23.75 -5.24 -2.52
C PHE A 26 23.35 -6.74 -2.48
N ASN A 27 24.22 -7.65 -2.93
CA ASN A 27 24.03 -9.10 -2.97
C ASN A 27 22.61 -9.47 -3.42
N LEU A 28 22.30 -9.07 -4.66
CA LEU A 28 20.99 -9.28 -5.24
C LEU A 28 20.78 -10.77 -5.47
N THR A 29 19.71 -11.31 -4.90
CA THR A 29 19.31 -12.71 -5.07
C THR A 29 18.04 -12.75 -5.90
N PRO A 30 18.03 -13.37 -7.09
CA PRO A 30 16.81 -13.57 -7.86
C PRO A 30 15.73 -14.23 -7.00
N PHE A 31 14.50 -13.78 -7.15
CA PHE A 31 13.36 -14.24 -6.38
C PHE A 31 12.23 -14.67 -7.30
N THR A 32 11.48 -15.68 -6.87
CA THR A 32 10.27 -16.15 -7.56
C THR A 32 9.24 -16.43 -6.48
N ILE A 33 8.03 -15.92 -6.68
CA ILE A 33 6.90 -16.16 -5.78
C ILE A 33 6.48 -17.62 -5.95
N ASP A 34 6.49 -18.38 -4.87
CA ASP A 34 5.92 -19.72 -4.79
C ASP A 34 5.16 -19.84 -3.47
N LEU A 35 3.84 -19.67 -3.54
CA LEU A 35 2.89 -19.74 -2.42
C LEU A 35 1.82 -20.81 -2.66
N SER A 36 1.99 -21.64 -3.68
CA SER A 36 1.03 -22.66 -4.12
C SER A 36 0.69 -23.68 -3.01
N SER A 37 1.66 -23.95 -2.12
CA SER A 37 1.49 -24.88 -0.99
C SER A 37 0.43 -24.43 0.04
N GLU A 38 0.15 -23.13 0.13
CA GLU A 38 -0.79 -22.55 1.11
C GLU A 38 -2.23 -22.42 0.55
N ILE A 39 -2.41 -22.59 -0.76
CA ILE A 39 -3.69 -22.42 -1.45
C ILE A 39 -4.78 -23.40 -1.00
N PRO A 40 -4.50 -24.69 -0.76
CA PRO A 40 -5.51 -25.59 -0.22
C PRO A 40 -6.08 -25.09 1.12
N ARG A 41 -5.25 -24.53 1.99
CA ARG A 41 -5.69 -23.97 3.28
C ARG A 41 -6.53 -22.73 3.08
N LEU A 42 -6.07 -21.79 2.24
CA LEU A 42 -6.80 -20.57 1.92
C LEU A 42 -8.21 -20.89 1.40
N ASN A 43 -8.34 -21.84 0.47
CA ASN A 43 -9.63 -22.25 -0.08
C ASN A 43 -10.57 -22.84 0.99
N VAL A 44 -10.04 -23.66 1.90
CA VAL A 44 -10.83 -24.20 3.02
C VAL A 44 -11.38 -23.08 3.90
N LEU A 45 -10.56 -22.09 4.25
CA LEU A 45 -10.97 -20.98 5.11
C LEU A 45 -11.97 -20.03 4.42
N MET A 46 -11.73 -19.71 3.14
CA MET A 46 -12.67 -18.93 2.33
C MET A 46 -14.04 -19.63 2.25
N ASN A 47 -14.06 -20.94 1.98
CA ASN A 47 -15.30 -21.69 1.86
C ASN A 47 -16.02 -21.91 3.20
N ASN A 48 -15.29 -22.06 4.31
CA ASN A 48 -15.91 -22.43 5.59
C ASN A 48 -16.20 -21.24 6.51
N THR A 49 -15.76 -20.02 6.16
CA THR A 49 -16.08 -18.84 6.97
C THR A 49 -17.59 -18.60 7.05
N CYS A 50 -18.13 -18.52 8.26
CA CYS A 50 -19.54 -18.18 8.47
C CYS A 50 -19.74 -16.66 8.46
N LEU A 51 -20.51 -16.17 7.49
CA LEU A 51 -21.05 -14.81 7.50
C LEU A 51 -22.45 -14.79 8.15
N PRO A 52 -22.90 -13.65 8.73
CA PRO A 52 -24.28 -13.49 9.16
C PRO A 52 -25.27 -13.77 8.03
N ALA A 53 -26.41 -14.39 8.33
CA ALA A 53 -27.44 -14.70 7.33
C ALA A 53 -28.14 -13.44 6.78
N THR A 54 -28.25 -12.39 7.60
CA THR A 54 -28.80 -11.09 7.22
C THR A 54 -28.01 -9.98 7.90
N ALA A 55 -28.05 -8.77 7.33
CA ALA A 55 -27.53 -7.60 8.01
C ALA A 55 -28.27 -7.41 9.34
N LEU A 56 -27.51 -7.18 10.42
CA LEU A 56 -28.07 -7.02 11.77
C LEU A 56 -28.80 -5.69 11.98
N TYR A 57 -28.46 -4.68 11.16
CA TYR A 57 -29.03 -3.34 11.24
C TYR A 57 -29.53 -2.92 9.85
N SER A 58 -30.70 -2.31 9.81
CA SER A 58 -31.25 -1.70 8.57
C SER A 58 -30.55 -0.38 8.26
N GLY A 59 -30.27 -0.11 6.98
CA GLY A 59 -29.72 1.18 6.54
C GLY A 59 -28.24 1.40 6.84
N VAL A 60 -27.48 0.32 7.09
CA VAL A 60 -26.00 0.37 7.17
C VAL A 60 -25.47 0.48 5.75
N GLY A 61 -25.00 1.67 5.38
CA GLY A 61 -24.35 1.91 4.11
C GLY A 61 -22.82 1.74 4.17
N PRO A 62 -22.11 2.05 3.07
CA PRO A 62 -20.65 1.94 2.99
C PRO A 62 -19.90 2.83 4.00
N ASP A 63 -20.56 3.83 4.57
CA ASP A 63 -20.05 4.73 5.61
C ASP A 63 -19.87 4.06 6.99
N LYS A 64 -20.27 2.78 7.10
CA LYS A 64 -20.13 1.95 8.32
C LYS A 64 -19.31 0.69 8.09
N GLY A 65 -18.63 0.59 6.94
CA GLY A 65 -17.80 -0.55 6.55
C GLY A 65 -18.33 -1.25 5.31
N ILE A 66 -17.69 -2.37 4.96
CA ILE A 66 -18.11 -3.19 3.83
C ILE A 66 -19.52 -3.76 4.08
N GLU A 67 -20.39 -3.68 3.08
CA GLU A 67 -21.74 -4.25 3.17
C GLU A 67 -21.70 -5.78 3.15
N LEU A 68 -22.60 -6.42 3.91
CA LEU A 68 -22.69 -7.88 4.00
C LEU A 68 -22.85 -8.53 2.62
N ASN A 69 -23.66 -7.93 1.75
CA ASN A 69 -23.89 -8.44 0.40
C ASN A 69 -22.61 -8.44 -0.43
N LEU A 70 -21.82 -7.36 -0.35
CA LEU A 70 -20.57 -7.24 -1.10
C LEU A 70 -19.51 -8.24 -0.61
N ILE A 71 -19.33 -8.42 0.70
CA ILE A 71 -18.38 -9.41 1.20
C ILE A 71 -18.84 -10.85 0.89
N ALA A 72 -20.15 -11.11 0.91
CA ALA A 72 -20.71 -12.39 0.50
C ALA A 72 -20.49 -12.65 -1.00
N GLU A 73 -20.71 -11.65 -1.84
CA GLU A 73 -20.43 -11.69 -3.29
C GLU A 73 -18.96 -12.01 -3.54
N LEU A 74 -18.02 -11.23 -2.99
CA LEU A 74 -16.59 -11.46 -3.17
C LEU A 74 -16.13 -12.85 -2.69
N ARG A 75 -16.69 -13.35 -1.57
CA ARG A 75 -16.40 -14.69 -1.06
C ARG A 75 -16.98 -15.78 -1.97
N ASN A 76 -18.17 -15.58 -2.52
CA ASN A 76 -18.85 -16.57 -3.37
C ASN A 76 -18.28 -16.60 -4.79
N GLU A 77 -17.87 -15.44 -5.31
CA GLU A 77 -17.21 -15.31 -6.62
C GLU A 77 -15.77 -15.81 -6.57
N TRP A 78 -15.11 -15.76 -5.41
CA TRP A 78 -13.72 -16.20 -5.23
C TRP A 78 -13.37 -17.49 -6.00
N PRO A 79 -14.03 -18.64 -5.78
CA PRO A 79 -13.68 -19.87 -6.49
C PRO A 79 -13.91 -19.82 -8.00
N GLU A 80 -14.73 -18.88 -8.49
CA GLU A 80 -15.08 -18.74 -9.90
C GLU A 80 -14.14 -17.79 -10.65
N ILE A 81 -13.73 -16.68 -10.02
CA ILE A 81 -13.00 -15.59 -10.67
C ILE A 81 -11.53 -15.49 -10.25
N PHE A 82 -11.12 -16.26 -9.23
CA PHE A 82 -9.79 -16.17 -8.64
C PHE A 82 -9.04 -17.50 -8.69
N ASP A 83 -8.02 -17.54 -9.54
CA ASP A 83 -7.04 -18.63 -9.59
C ASP A 83 -5.66 -18.10 -9.19
N TRP A 84 -5.19 -18.52 -8.01
CA TRP A 84 -3.89 -18.11 -7.50
C TRP A 84 -2.74 -18.47 -8.44
N GLU A 85 -2.79 -19.63 -9.11
CA GLU A 85 -1.68 -20.05 -9.98
C GLU A 85 -1.54 -19.09 -11.17
N THR A 86 -2.67 -18.65 -11.74
CA THR A 86 -2.68 -17.59 -12.75
C THR A 86 -2.09 -16.29 -12.21
N GLN A 87 -2.52 -15.83 -11.03
CA GLN A 87 -2.01 -14.58 -10.45
C GLN A 87 -0.52 -14.66 -10.12
N GLN A 88 -0.06 -15.78 -9.56
CA GLN A 88 1.34 -16.05 -9.27
C GLN A 88 2.19 -16.06 -10.55
N ALA A 89 1.70 -16.68 -11.61
CA ALA A 89 2.36 -16.68 -12.91
C ALA A 89 2.49 -15.26 -13.49
N GLU A 90 1.44 -14.44 -13.39
CA GLU A 90 1.45 -13.03 -13.81
C GLU A 90 2.47 -12.20 -13.02
N LEU A 91 2.46 -12.33 -11.69
CA LEU A 91 3.42 -11.62 -10.82
C LEU A 91 4.88 -12.04 -11.11
N ASN A 92 5.10 -13.32 -11.43
CA ASN A 92 6.42 -13.85 -11.78
C ASN A 92 6.88 -13.51 -13.21
N GLN A 93 6.09 -12.77 -14.00
CA GLN A 93 6.57 -12.22 -15.28
C GLN A 93 7.60 -11.11 -15.09
N PHE A 94 7.60 -10.48 -13.91
CA PHE A 94 8.55 -9.41 -13.57
C PHE A 94 9.85 -9.94 -12.97
N ALA A 95 10.95 -9.24 -13.26
CA ALA A 95 12.25 -9.52 -12.67
C ALA A 95 12.25 -9.13 -11.18
N GLN A 96 12.20 -10.13 -10.31
CA GLN A 96 12.14 -9.97 -8.86
C GLN A 96 13.45 -10.34 -8.19
N PHE A 97 13.76 -9.61 -7.12
CA PHE A 97 14.97 -9.81 -6.35
C PHE A 97 14.72 -9.64 -4.87
N THR A 98 15.63 -10.20 -4.06
CA THR A 98 15.78 -9.88 -2.66
C THR A 98 17.19 -9.37 -2.38
N SER A 99 17.30 -8.55 -1.34
CA SER A 99 18.57 -8.09 -0.78
C SER A 99 18.44 -7.99 0.75
N VAL A 100 19.55 -8.10 1.48
CA VAL A 100 19.56 -7.86 2.92
C VAL A 100 20.04 -6.44 3.19
N ILE A 101 19.14 -5.61 3.72
CA ILE A 101 19.41 -4.21 4.10
C ILE A 101 19.17 -4.10 5.60
N GLU A 102 20.20 -3.69 6.35
CA GLU A 102 20.13 -3.53 7.82
C GLU A 102 19.62 -4.79 8.56
N GLY A 103 19.94 -5.97 8.02
CA GLY A 103 19.52 -7.25 8.59
C GLY A 103 18.11 -7.71 8.20
N GLN A 104 17.38 -6.91 7.40
CA GLN A 104 16.06 -7.26 6.88
C GLN A 104 16.15 -7.70 5.43
N THR A 105 15.49 -8.81 5.09
CA THR A 105 15.27 -9.18 3.69
C THR A 105 14.25 -8.23 3.07
N VAL A 106 14.66 -7.52 2.03
CA VAL A 106 13.85 -6.60 1.24
C VAL A 106 13.61 -7.21 -0.14
N HIS A 107 12.34 -7.48 -0.46
CA HIS A 107 11.89 -7.88 -1.80
C HIS A 107 11.61 -6.64 -2.65
N PHE A 108 11.94 -6.71 -3.93
CA PHE A 108 11.58 -5.67 -4.91
C PHE A 108 11.51 -6.22 -6.33
N VAL A 109 10.72 -5.57 -7.17
CA VAL A 109 10.74 -5.72 -8.63
C VAL A 109 11.74 -4.72 -9.22
N HIS A 110 12.56 -5.15 -10.18
CA HIS A 110 13.49 -4.28 -10.88
C HIS A 110 13.56 -4.59 -12.37
N GLU A 111 12.83 -3.78 -13.16
CA GLU A 111 12.85 -3.82 -14.62
C GLU A 111 13.87 -2.83 -15.18
N LYS A 112 14.97 -3.37 -15.71
CA LYS A 112 16.05 -2.54 -16.25
C LYS A 112 15.75 -2.15 -17.69
N SER A 113 15.77 -0.85 -17.97
CA SER A 113 15.73 -0.33 -19.34
C SER A 113 16.95 -0.81 -20.15
N LYS A 114 16.74 -1.00 -21.46
CA LYS A 114 17.82 -1.26 -22.42
C LYS A 114 18.54 0.02 -22.85
N GLU A 115 17.93 1.18 -22.62
CA GLU A 115 18.48 2.48 -22.99
C GLU A 115 19.63 2.88 -22.06
N ALA A 116 20.70 3.41 -22.64
CA ALA A 116 21.91 3.78 -21.90
C ALA A 116 21.73 5.02 -21.01
N ASP A 117 20.80 5.91 -21.37
CA ASP A 117 20.44 7.14 -20.67
C ASP A 117 19.16 7.00 -19.83
N ALA A 118 18.79 5.76 -19.49
CA ALA A 118 17.63 5.49 -18.67
C ALA A 118 17.74 6.16 -17.29
N ILE A 119 16.69 6.89 -16.92
CA ILE A 119 16.60 7.55 -15.61
C ILE A 119 16.42 6.46 -14.55
N THR A 120 17.32 6.42 -13.57
CA THR A 120 17.22 5.47 -12.47
C THR A 120 16.15 5.94 -11.48
N GLY A 121 15.03 5.22 -11.40
CA GLY A 121 13.84 5.57 -10.61
C GLY A 121 13.97 5.40 -9.09
N CYS A 122 15.18 5.28 -8.53
CA CYS A 122 15.36 5.20 -7.08
C CYS A 122 16.72 5.76 -6.67
N GLN A 123 16.76 7.06 -6.38
CA GLN A 123 17.83 7.64 -5.58
C GLN A 123 17.16 8.49 -4.49
N ASN A 124 17.26 8.00 -3.26
CA ASN A 124 16.71 8.59 -2.03
C ASN A 124 15.20 8.85 -2.08
N VAL A 125 14.40 7.82 -1.80
CA VAL A 125 13.00 8.02 -1.41
C VAL A 125 13.01 8.69 -0.05
N THR A 126 12.70 9.98 -0.01
CA THR A 126 12.41 10.66 1.25
C THR A 126 10.91 10.52 1.47
N GLU A 127 10.51 9.61 2.35
CA GLU A 127 9.11 9.45 2.73
C GLU A 127 8.61 10.74 3.40
N GLN A 128 7.54 11.30 2.86
CA GLN A 128 6.91 12.51 3.40
C GLN A 128 5.51 12.20 3.93
N ARG A 129 5.27 12.71 5.14
CA ARG A 129 4.11 12.47 5.98
C ARG A 129 3.08 13.60 5.73
N GLY A 130 1.85 13.30 5.31
CA GLY A 130 0.87 14.29 4.83
C GLY A 130 -0.26 14.62 5.82
N THR A 131 -0.71 15.87 5.98
CA THR A 131 -1.45 16.34 7.19
C THR A 131 -2.98 16.39 7.18
N ALA A 132 -3.71 15.73 6.28
CA ALA A 132 -5.16 15.88 6.20
C ALA A 132 -5.86 14.55 5.89
N PHE A 133 -6.14 13.83 6.96
CA PHE A 133 -7.11 12.77 6.95
C PHE A 133 -7.90 12.90 8.24
N ASP A 134 -9.06 13.56 8.19
CA ASP A 134 -9.84 13.73 9.40
C ASP A 134 -11.33 13.39 9.27
N THR A 135 -11.74 12.60 10.27
CA THR A 135 -13.07 12.42 10.87
C THR A 135 -14.07 11.35 10.40
N ILE A 136 -14.01 10.73 9.21
CA ILE A 136 -14.99 9.66 8.86
C ILE A 136 -14.37 8.27 8.68
N SER A 137 -13.11 8.17 8.24
CA SER A 137 -12.46 6.89 7.91
C SER A 137 -11.21 6.57 8.73
N ASN A 138 -11.01 7.22 9.89
CA ASN A 138 -9.76 7.10 10.69
C ASN A 138 -9.76 5.95 11.73
N ALA A 139 -10.87 5.23 11.90
CA ALA A 139 -10.95 4.17 12.91
C ALA A 139 -9.91 3.05 12.67
N TYR A 140 -9.68 2.67 11.41
CA TYR A 140 -8.65 1.68 11.07
C TYR A 140 -7.25 2.16 11.50
N PHE A 141 -6.93 3.43 11.24
CA PHE A 141 -5.64 4.04 11.56
C PHE A 141 -5.44 4.10 13.07
N MET A 142 -6.48 4.48 13.83
CA MET A 142 -6.43 4.50 15.30
C MET A 142 -6.21 3.09 15.87
N GLU A 143 -6.94 2.09 15.36
CA GLU A 143 -6.76 0.69 15.77
C GLU A 143 -5.34 0.20 15.48
N GLN A 144 -4.83 0.44 14.26
CA GLN A 144 -3.49 0.03 13.85
C GLN A 144 -2.38 0.80 14.58
N THR A 145 -2.62 2.05 14.95
CA THR A 145 -1.66 2.87 15.69
C THR A 145 -1.58 2.43 17.16
N THR A 146 -2.71 2.07 17.78
CA THR A 146 -2.78 1.87 19.23
C THR A 146 -2.80 0.41 19.66
N LYS A 147 -3.33 -0.49 18.81
CA LYS A 147 -3.56 -1.91 19.08
C LYS A 147 -3.18 -2.81 17.89
N PRO A 148 -2.02 -2.61 17.23
CA PRO A 148 -1.65 -3.36 16.02
C PRO A 148 -1.62 -4.88 16.22
N ASN A 149 -1.18 -5.35 17.40
CA ASN A 149 -1.14 -6.79 17.70
C ASN A 149 -2.55 -7.39 17.86
N ASP A 150 -3.49 -6.66 18.47
CA ASP A 150 -4.82 -7.19 18.77
C ASP A 150 -5.59 -7.41 17.46
N ILE A 151 -5.66 -6.38 16.60
CA ILE A 151 -6.26 -6.51 15.27
C ILE A 151 -5.47 -7.47 14.37
N GLY A 152 -4.14 -7.48 14.50
CA GLY A 152 -3.27 -8.37 13.76
C GLY A 152 -3.54 -9.83 14.06
N PHE A 153 -3.65 -10.22 15.34
CA PHE A 153 -4.01 -11.59 15.74
C PHE A 153 -5.45 -11.94 15.38
N ALA A 154 -6.39 -11.00 15.50
CA ALA A 154 -7.77 -11.23 15.12
C ALA A 154 -7.95 -11.59 13.64
N LEU A 155 -7.12 -11.00 12.77
CA LEU A 155 -7.21 -11.18 11.31
C LEU A 155 -6.14 -12.13 10.73
N TYR A 156 -5.17 -12.57 11.53
CA TYR A 156 -4.02 -13.35 11.07
C TYR A 156 -4.41 -14.60 10.27
N ASP A 157 -5.33 -15.39 10.80
CA ASP A 157 -5.79 -16.66 10.20
C ASP A 157 -7.21 -16.54 9.61
N SER A 158 -7.62 -15.34 9.18
CA SER A 158 -8.96 -15.06 8.65
C SER A 158 -8.88 -14.35 7.30
N PRO A 159 -8.85 -15.08 6.17
CA PRO A 159 -8.77 -14.46 4.84
C PRO A 159 -10.03 -13.64 4.51
N VAL A 160 -11.21 -14.08 4.95
CA VAL A 160 -12.45 -13.30 4.79
C VAL A 160 -12.46 -12.06 5.71
N GLY A 161 -11.86 -12.15 6.90
CA GLY A 161 -11.66 -11.00 7.77
C GLY A 161 -10.70 -9.96 7.17
N GLN A 162 -9.59 -10.42 6.59
CA GLN A 162 -8.67 -9.56 5.85
C GLN A 162 -9.33 -8.98 4.58
N LEU A 163 -10.17 -9.75 3.88
CA LEU A 163 -10.96 -9.26 2.75
C LEU A 163 -11.93 -8.15 3.17
N ALA A 164 -12.59 -8.29 4.31
CA ALA A 164 -13.45 -7.24 4.84
C ALA A 164 -12.64 -5.98 5.25
N TRP A 165 -11.47 -6.17 5.87
CA TRP A 165 -10.66 -5.07 6.41
C TRP A 165 -9.83 -4.31 5.35
N ILE A 166 -9.30 -5.03 4.35
CA ILE A 166 -8.45 -4.50 3.27
C ILE A 166 -9.30 -4.29 2.02
N GLY A 167 -9.98 -5.34 1.54
CA GLY A 167 -10.76 -5.30 0.30
C GLY A 167 -11.91 -4.29 0.38
N GLY A 168 -12.56 -4.15 1.55
CA GLY A 168 -13.54 -3.09 1.79
C GLY A 168 -12.98 -1.68 1.55
N LYS A 169 -11.75 -1.41 1.98
CA LYS A 169 -11.07 -0.12 1.71
C LYS A 169 -10.69 0.01 0.24
N MET A 170 -10.19 -1.07 -0.37
CA MET A 170 -9.89 -1.07 -1.80
C MET A 170 -11.13 -0.70 -2.62
N LYS A 171 -12.30 -1.27 -2.32
CA LYS A 171 -13.53 -0.89 -3.01
C LYS A 171 -13.98 0.54 -2.69
N LEU A 172 -13.98 0.93 -1.42
CA LEU A 172 -14.50 2.22 -0.97
C LEU A 172 -13.63 3.41 -1.40
N TRP A 173 -12.31 3.24 -1.45
CA TRP A 173 -11.36 4.31 -1.74
C TRP A 173 -10.91 4.33 -3.20
N SER A 174 -11.51 3.50 -4.06
CA SER A 174 -11.28 3.52 -5.50
C SER A 174 -12.32 4.38 -6.22
N ASP A 175 -12.14 4.57 -7.53
CA ASP A 175 -13.16 5.18 -8.36
C ASP A 175 -14.50 4.42 -8.20
N PRO A 176 -15.66 5.09 -8.04
CA PRO A 176 -16.96 4.43 -7.94
C PRO A 176 -17.30 3.53 -9.15
N ARG A 177 -16.63 3.74 -10.28
CA ARG A 177 -16.74 2.92 -11.48
C ARG A 177 -15.80 1.70 -11.47
N ALA A 178 -15.05 1.43 -10.40
CA ALA A 178 -14.15 0.28 -10.31
C ALA A 178 -14.83 -1.03 -10.77
N GLY A 179 -14.27 -1.62 -11.82
CA GLY A 179 -14.79 -2.78 -12.55
C GLY A 179 -15.40 -2.42 -13.90
N THR A 180 -15.54 -1.13 -14.20
CA THR A 180 -16.09 -0.60 -15.45
C THR A 180 -15.23 0.55 -15.98
N PRO A 181 -14.96 0.61 -17.30
CA PRO A 181 -14.20 1.69 -17.88
C PRO A 181 -14.75 3.08 -17.51
N PRO A 182 -13.87 4.06 -17.21
CA PRO A 182 -12.43 4.04 -17.45
C PRO A 182 -11.58 3.45 -16.30
N SER A 183 -12.17 3.16 -15.12
CA SER A 183 -11.41 2.52 -14.03
C SER A 183 -11.16 1.05 -14.34
N VAL A 184 -9.96 0.57 -14.00
CA VAL A 184 -9.53 -0.80 -14.28
C VAL A 184 -9.40 -1.67 -13.03
N LEU A 185 -9.56 -1.12 -11.83
CA LEU A 185 -9.55 -1.89 -10.59
C LEU A 185 -10.79 -2.79 -10.55
N ASN A 186 -10.61 -4.11 -10.39
CA ASN A 186 -11.69 -5.09 -10.38
C ASN A 186 -11.59 -6.04 -9.18
N ASN A 187 -12.58 -6.92 -9.02
CA ASN A 187 -12.63 -7.87 -7.91
C ASN A 187 -11.40 -8.80 -7.91
N THR A 188 -10.91 -9.25 -9.07
CA THR A 188 -9.69 -10.08 -9.16
C THR A 188 -8.47 -9.38 -8.58
N VAL A 189 -8.27 -8.08 -8.83
CA VAL A 189 -7.17 -7.29 -8.25
C VAL A 189 -7.29 -7.18 -6.73
N ILE A 190 -8.52 -6.97 -6.21
CA ILE A 190 -8.78 -6.93 -4.77
C ILE A 190 -8.45 -8.28 -4.14
N LEU A 191 -8.96 -9.38 -4.71
CA LEU A 191 -8.72 -10.73 -4.22
C LEU A 191 -7.23 -11.08 -4.28
N THR A 192 -6.52 -10.72 -5.35
CA THR A 192 -5.06 -10.92 -5.46
C THR A 192 -4.30 -10.21 -4.36
N SER A 193 -4.65 -8.95 -4.11
CA SER A 193 -3.99 -8.13 -3.08
C SER A 193 -4.23 -8.71 -1.68
N VAL A 194 -5.46 -9.08 -1.35
CA VAL A 194 -5.81 -9.70 -0.06
C VAL A 194 -5.15 -11.07 0.11
N SER A 195 -5.11 -11.87 -0.97
CA SER A 195 -4.43 -13.17 -0.98
C SER A 195 -2.95 -13.05 -0.65
N LEU A 196 -2.26 -12.10 -1.28
CA LEU A 196 -0.86 -11.83 -1.00
C LEU A 196 -0.64 -11.50 0.48
N TYR A 197 -1.50 -10.69 1.10
CA TYR A 197 -1.42 -10.38 2.52
C TYR A 197 -1.57 -11.63 3.40
N TYR A 198 -2.56 -12.47 3.11
CA TYR A 198 -2.80 -13.70 3.86
C TYR A 198 -1.66 -14.71 3.67
N LEU A 199 -1.28 -15.02 2.43
CA LEU A 199 -0.31 -16.06 2.09
C LEU A 199 1.12 -15.71 2.57
N THR A 200 1.43 -14.43 2.71
CA THR A 200 2.73 -13.98 3.24
C THR A 200 2.69 -13.72 4.76
N GLY A 201 1.54 -13.84 5.41
CA GLY A 201 1.36 -13.49 6.82
C GLY A 201 1.65 -12.02 7.13
N SER A 202 1.59 -11.15 6.12
CA SER A 202 2.12 -9.78 6.21
C SER A 202 1.16 -8.78 6.86
N PHE A 203 -0.13 -9.14 7.04
CA PHE A 203 -1.10 -8.27 7.70
C PHE A 203 -0.58 -7.74 9.03
N LEU A 204 -0.20 -8.63 9.97
CA LEU A 204 0.30 -8.23 11.29
C LEU A 204 1.53 -7.32 11.20
N SER A 205 2.52 -7.70 10.39
CA SER A 205 3.77 -6.92 10.25
C SER A 205 3.55 -5.54 9.63
N SER A 206 2.64 -5.42 8.66
CA SER A 206 2.36 -4.16 7.97
C SER A 206 1.63 -3.14 8.85
N MET A 207 0.97 -3.58 9.93
CA MET A 207 0.34 -2.65 10.89
C MET A 207 1.39 -1.87 11.70
N TRP A 208 2.60 -2.41 11.84
CA TRP A 208 3.62 -1.84 12.71
C TRP A 208 4.07 -0.44 12.28
N ILE A 209 3.93 -0.11 11.00
CA ILE A 209 4.25 1.23 10.49
C ILE A 209 3.40 2.32 11.17
N TYR A 210 2.13 2.03 11.49
CA TYR A 210 1.21 2.96 12.13
C TYR A 210 1.63 3.22 13.58
N ALA A 211 1.87 2.16 14.35
CA ALA A 211 2.32 2.27 15.73
C ALA A 211 3.73 2.89 15.86
N SER A 212 4.60 2.64 14.88
CA SER A 212 5.94 3.24 14.82
C SER A 212 5.92 4.71 14.39
N ASN A 213 4.85 5.15 13.73
CA ASN A 213 4.69 6.53 13.24
C ASN A 213 3.32 7.10 13.66
N PRO A 214 3.06 7.26 14.97
CA PRO A 214 1.75 7.69 15.47
C PRO A 214 1.37 9.11 15.00
N ASN A 215 2.36 9.90 14.57
CA ASN A 215 2.16 11.21 13.96
C ASN A 215 2.43 11.17 12.44
N GLY A 216 1.97 10.12 11.75
CA GLY A 216 2.25 9.83 10.33
C GLY A 216 1.78 10.87 9.32
N PHE A 217 1.17 11.96 9.79
CA PHE A 217 0.57 13.01 8.99
C PHE A 217 1.21 14.38 9.30
N HIS A 218 2.53 14.51 9.19
CA HIS A 218 3.28 15.74 9.47
C HIS A 218 4.14 16.21 8.31
N THR A 219 3.84 17.40 7.78
CA THR A 219 4.53 17.86 6.58
C THR A 219 5.78 18.69 6.87
N VAL A 220 6.82 18.48 6.07
CA VAL A 220 8.04 19.31 6.03
C VAL A 220 8.20 19.86 4.63
N TYR A 221 8.44 21.16 4.49
CA TYR A 221 8.58 21.81 3.20
C TYR A 221 9.66 21.14 2.31
N LEU A 222 9.26 20.52 1.20
CA LEU A 222 10.19 19.94 0.21
C LEU A 222 10.85 21.02 -0.62
N LYS A 223 12.19 21.06 -0.59
CA LYS A 223 12.96 21.99 -1.44
C LYS A 223 13.21 21.43 -2.85
N VAL A 224 13.18 20.10 -3.00
CA VAL A 224 13.38 19.42 -4.29
C VAL A 224 12.14 19.57 -5.18
N PRO A 225 12.27 19.52 -6.53
CA PRO A 225 11.12 19.56 -7.43
C PRO A 225 10.06 18.52 -7.05
N MET A 226 8.86 18.99 -6.76
CA MET A 226 7.72 18.18 -6.35
C MET A 226 6.67 18.20 -7.45
N LEU A 227 6.28 17.02 -7.92
CA LEU A 227 5.16 16.83 -8.83
C LEU A 227 4.01 16.21 -8.03
N PHE A 228 2.77 16.63 -8.30
CA PHE A 228 1.60 16.15 -7.57
C PHE A 228 0.43 15.85 -8.51
N GLY A 229 -0.06 14.61 -8.48
CA GLY A 229 -1.25 14.17 -9.18
C GLY A 229 -2.44 14.06 -8.22
N GLN A 230 -3.48 14.86 -8.43
CA GLN A 230 -4.76 14.79 -7.73
C GLN A 230 -5.76 13.97 -8.56
N TYR A 231 -6.37 12.97 -7.94
CA TYR A 231 -7.40 12.13 -8.54
C TYR A 231 -8.77 12.45 -7.94
N GLU A 232 -9.81 12.47 -8.77
CA GLU A 232 -11.18 12.88 -8.40
C GLU A 232 -11.72 12.17 -7.15
N TYR A 233 -11.47 10.87 -7.02
CA TYR A 233 -12.04 10.04 -5.93
C TYR A 233 -10.99 9.65 -4.88
N ASN A 234 -9.87 10.37 -4.82
CA ASN A 234 -8.91 10.17 -3.73
C ASN A 234 -9.58 10.47 -2.38
N ILE A 235 -9.20 9.75 -1.33
CA ILE A 235 -9.74 9.93 0.02
C ILE A 235 -9.45 11.32 0.61
N GLY A 236 -8.43 12.00 0.10
CA GLY A 236 -8.10 13.39 0.40
C GLY A 236 -8.21 14.28 -0.83
N LEU A 237 -8.78 15.47 -0.63
CA LEU A 237 -8.77 16.54 -1.62
C LEU A 237 -7.65 17.52 -1.30
N TRP A 238 -6.63 17.57 -2.16
CA TRP A 238 -5.44 18.38 -1.97
C TRP A 238 -5.37 19.47 -3.01
N LEU A 239 -6.05 20.60 -2.76
CA LEU A 239 -6.00 21.74 -3.67
C LEU A 239 -4.56 22.23 -3.86
N GLN A 240 -4.25 22.70 -5.06
CA GLN A 240 -2.92 23.17 -5.44
C GLN A 240 -2.33 24.21 -4.46
N ASP A 241 -3.16 25.11 -3.93
CA ASP A 241 -2.72 26.13 -2.96
C ASP A 241 -2.25 25.53 -1.63
N TYR A 242 -2.84 24.41 -1.19
CA TYR A 242 -2.36 23.67 -0.01
C TYR A 242 -1.08 22.90 -0.33
N VAL A 243 -1.02 22.26 -1.50
CA VAL A 243 0.16 21.49 -1.93
C VAL A 243 1.38 22.41 -2.11
N THR A 244 1.20 23.64 -2.57
CA THR A 244 2.30 24.61 -2.75
C THR A 244 2.92 25.04 -1.40
N GLN A 245 2.16 24.97 -0.30
CA GLN A 245 2.67 25.31 1.03
C GLN A 245 3.59 24.23 1.61
N VAL A 246 3.58 23.03 1.04
CA VAL A 246 4.33 21.88 1.56
C VAL A 246 5.55 21.50 0.73
N GLY A 247 5.79 22.16 -0.40
CA GLY A 247 6.99 21.94 -1.17
C GLY A 247 7.14 22.82 -2.41
N ASN A 248 8.28 22.67 -3.08
CA ASN A 248 8.61 23.28 -4.36
C ASN A 248 7.83 22.59 -5.49
N LEU A 249 6.53 22.91 -5.55
CA LEU A 249 5.60 22.34 -6.53
C LEU A 249 5.92 22.85 -7.94
N VAL A 250 6.42 21.95 -8.79
CA VAL A 250 6.78 22.25 -10.19
C VAL A 250 5.73 21.75 -11.18
N SER A 251 4.90 20.78 -10.79
CA SER A 251 3.78 20.30 -11.59
C SER A 251 2.62 19.87 -10.72
N TYR A 252 1.41 20.26 -11.10
CA TYR A 252 0.16 19.86 -10.47
C TYR A 252 -0.80 19.37 -11.57
N ARG A 253 -1.30 18.15 -11.43
CA ARG A 253 -2.19 17.48 -12.38
C ARG A 253 -3.49 17.11 -11.69
N VAL A 254 -4.60 17.31 -12.39
CA VAL A 254 -5.92 16.88 -11.93
C VAL A 254 -6.47 15.87 -12.91
N HIS A 255 -6.80 14.68 -12.41
CA HIS A 255 -7.36 13.58 -13.19
C HIS A 255 -8.84 13.42 -12.83
N ASN A 256 -9.70 13.39 -13.85
CA ASN A 256 -11.16 13.33 -13.70
C ASN A 256 -11.70 11.91 -13.40
N PHE A 257 -10.81 10.95 -13.14
CA PHE A 257 -11.14 9.61 -12.68
C PHE A 257 -9.97 8.98 -11.93
N GLY A 258 -10.28 7.96 -11.12
CA GLY A 258 -9.34 7.26 -10.25
C GLY A 258 -9.48 7.68 -8.79
N GLY A 259 -9.19 6.74 -7.89
CA GLY A 259 -9.25 6.94 -6.45
C GLY A 259 -7.89 6.99 -5.77
N ASN A 260 -7.83 6.50 -4.54
CA ASN A 260 -6.62 6.40 -3.73
C ASN A 260 -5.57 5.47 -4.34
N PHE A 261 -5.99 4.44 -5.05
CA PHE A 261 -5.12 3.44 -5.66
C PHE A 261 -4.84 3.78 -7.12
N ALA A 262 -4.28 4.96 -7.40
CA ALA A 262 -4.07 5.46 -8.76
C ALA A 262 -3.42 4.45 -9.72
N GLY A 263 -2.43 3.68 -9.25
CA GLY A 263 -1.76 2.66 -10.06
C GLY A 263 -2.60 1.43 -10.39
N LEU A 264 -3.73 1.24 -9.71
CA LEU A 264 -4.70 0.17 -9.96
C LEU A 264 -6.00 0.69 -10.59
N ASP A 265 -6.37 1.94 -10.34
CA ASP A 265 -7.57 2.58 -10.87
C ASP A 265 -7.35 3.24 -12.23
N ASN A 266 -6.30 4.07 -12.32
CA ASN A 266 -5.95 4.86 -13.49
C ASN A 266 -4.44 4.76 -13.79
N PRO A 267 -3.94 3.55 -14.12
CA PRO A 267 -2.53 3.35 -14.45
C PRO A 267 -2.00 4.28 -15.57
N PRO A 268 -2.77 4.55 -16.66
CA PRO A 268 -2.30 5.47 -17.71
C PRO A 268 -1.96 6.86 -17.19
N ALA A 269 -2.82 7.45 -16.35
CA ALA A 269 -2.56 8.77 -15.78
C ALA A 269 -1.33 8.77 -14.84
N LEU A 270 -1.23 7.78 -13.95
CA LEU A 270 -0.06 7.66 -13.07
C LEU A 270 1.24 7.53 -13.87
N PHE A 271 1.21 6.76 -14.96
CA PHE A 271 2.36 6.55 -15.79
C PHE A 271 2.80 7.81 -16.54
N ASP A 272 1.84 8.58 -17.06
CA ASP A 272 2.13 9.86 -17.71
C ASP A 272 2.69 10.89 -16.72
N ASP A 273 2.17 10.93 -15.49
CA ASP A 273 2.72 11.78 -14.42
C ASP A 273 4.16 11.38 -14.05
N ILE A 274 4.44 10.08 -13.90
CA ILE A 274 5.81 9.58 -13.62
C ILE A 274 6.78 9.90 -14.76
N ARG A 275 6.33 9.81 -16.02
CA ARG A 275 7.16 10.19 -17.18
C ARG A 275 7.53 11.66 -17.17
N GLU A 276 6.62 12.53 -16.71
CA GLU A 276 6.90 13.95 -16.56
C GLU A 276 8.01 14.20 -15.54
N MET A 277 8.10 13.39 -14.46
CA MET A 277 9.24 13.48 -13.52
C MET A 277 10.58 13.38 -14.25
N GLY A 278 10.65 12.57 -15.31
CA GLY A 278 11.86 12.43 -16.12
C GLY A 278 12.36 13.74 -16.74
N LEU A 279 11.51 14.76 -16.90
CA LEU A 279 11.94 16.08 -17.38
C LEU A 279 12.76 16.86 -16.34
N TYR A 280 12.62 16.53 -15.05
CA TYR A 280 13.26 17.23 -13.94
C TYR A 280 14.52 16.53 -13.42
N PHE A 281 14.67 15.24 -13.73
CA PHE A 281 15.75 14.39 -13.21
C PHE A 281 16.70 13.84 -14.29
N LYS A 282 16.60 14.31 -15.54
CA LYS A 282 17.65 14.13 -16.55
C LYS A 282 18.83 15.02 -16.16
N VAL A 283 19.89 14.41 -15.62
CA VAL A 283 21.19 15.03 -15.38
C VAL A 283 22.23 14.35 -16.24
#